data_AF-A0AAW6CG97-F1
#
_entry.id   AF-A0AAW6CG97-F1
#
_cell.length_a   1.000
_cell.length_b   1.000
_cell.length_c   1.000
_cell.angle_alpha   90.00
_cell.angle_beta   90.00
_cell.angle_gamma   90.00
#
_symmetry.space_group_name_H-M   'P 1'
#
loop_
_entity.id
_entity.type
_entity.pdbx_description
1 polymer ?
#
loop_
_entity_poly.entity_id
_entity_poly.type
_entity_poly.pdbx_seq_one_letter_code
_entity_poly.pdbx_strand_id
1 'polypeptide(L)'
;MKEYRKIFVICRKDGDIEHSDNYCKHGPMGEMEDAIGYGTLLDARKFLTSGDAQAYIDRELPAWGRPLHHPVEVFPWDMLFASPALTWFMLHADVKLPQHLLEPSSGRLLVWRR
;
A
#
# COMPACT_ATOMS: atom_id res chain seq x y z
N MET A 1 10.62 -14.91 -18.76
CA MET A 1 9.55 -14.67 -17.77
C MET A 1 8.87 -13.37 -18.15
N LYS A 2 7.54 -13.29 -18.09
CA LYS A 2 6.83 -12.04 -18.42
C LYS A 2 7.12 -11.05 -17.29
N GLU A 3 7.80 -9.94 -17.58
CA GLU A 3 8.00 -8.89 -16.58
C GLU A 3 6.67 -8.16 -16.37
N TYR A 4 6.24 -8.08 -15.11
CA TYR A 4 5.09 -7.30 -14.71
C TYR A 4 5.54 -5.89 -14.34
N ARG A 5 4.63 -4.93 -14.47
CA ARG A 5 4.89 -3.59 -13.95
C ARG A 5 5.00 -3.66 -12.43
N LYS A 6 6.10 -3.15 -11.90
CA LYS A 6 6.29 -3.04 -10.46
C LYS A 6 5.41 -1.96 -9.89
N ILE A 7 4.70 -2.30 -8.83
CA ILE A 7 3.86 -1.41 -8.04
C ILE A 7 4.25 -1.60 -6.59
N PHE A 8 4.34 -0.50 -5.85
CA PHE A 8 4.70 -0.51 -4.44
C PHE A 8 3.60 0.12 -3.60
N VAL A 9 3.48 -0.33 -2.35
CA VAL A 9 2.69 0.29 -1.31
C VAL A 9 3.56 0.48 -0.07
N ILE A 10 3.09 1.25 0.92
CA ILE A 10 3.71 1.27 2.23
C ILE A 10 3.12 0.14 3.07
N CYS A 11 3.96 -0.56 3.82
CA CYS A 11 3.57 -1.61 4.77
C CYS A 11 4.33 -1.43 6.08
N ARG A 12 3.74 -1.86 7.19
CA ARG A 12 4.44 -1.94 8.47
C ARG A 12 5.45 -3.11 8.45
N LYS A 13 6.58 -2.97 9.13
CA LYS A 13 7.70 -3.95 9.08
C LYS A 13 7.38 -5.33 9.65
N ASP A 14 6.43 -5.40 10.57
CA ASP A 14 5.93 -6.61 11.24
C ASP A 14 4.55 -7.03 10.71
N GLY A 15 4.07 -6.41 9.63
CA GLY A 15 2.78 -6.72 9.01
C GLY A 15 2.91 -7.62 7.78
N ASP A 16 1.86 -8.39 7.52
CA ASP A 16 1.71 -9.20 6.29
C ASP A 16 0.89 -8.47 5.21
N ILE A 17 1.31 -8.61 3.95
CA ILE A 17 0.60 -8.13 2.76
C ILE A 17 -0.71 -8.88 2.54
N GLU A 18 -0.77 -10.18 2.87
CA GLU A 18 -1.95 -11.04 2.68
C GLU A 18 -2.99 -10.89 3.81
N HIS A 19 -2.56 -10.61 5.04
CA HIS A 19 -3.38 -10.75 6.26
C HIS A 19 -3.81 -9.44 6.92
N SER A 20 -3.99 -8.35 6.17
CA SER A 20 -4.65 -7.12 6.67
C SER A 20 -3.91 -6.31 7.75
N ASP A 21 -2.68 -6.64 8.12
CA ASP A 21 -1.85 -5.80 9.03
C ASP A 21 -1.40 -4.47 8.39
N ASN A 22 -1.72 -4.41 7.11
CA ASN A 22 -1.53 -3.35 6.17
C ASN A 22 -2.73 -2.37 6.32
N TYR A 23 -3.93 -2.86 6.73
CA TYR A 23 -5.19 -2.13 6.47
C TYR A 23 -6.46 -2.31 7.38
N CYS A 24 -6.54 -3.03 8.52
CA CYS A 24 -7.78 -2.92 9.38
C CYS A 24 -7.68 -3.27 10.86
N LYS A 25 -6.49 -3.36 11.43
CA LYS A 25 -6.29 -3.72 12.84
C LYS A 25 -6.03 -2.51 13.74
N HIS A 26 -6.84 -1.47 13.64
CA HIS A 26 -6.64 -0.24 14.42
C HIS A 26 -7.29 -0.32 15.80
N GLY A 27 -6.50 -0.05 16.84
CA GLY A 27 -6.95 0.04 18.23
C GLY A 27 -6.99 -1.30 18.97
N PRO A 28 -7.47 -1.32 20.22
CA PRO A 28 -7.41 -2.49 21.11
C PRO A 28 -8.09 -3.75 20.56
N MET A 29 -9.06 -3.61 19.66
CA MET A 29 -9.75 -4.73 18.99
C MET A 29 -8.95 -5.33 17.84
N GLY A 30 -8.00 -4.58 17.28
CA GLY A 30 -7.10 -5.04 16.22
C GLY A 30 -5.71 -5.44 16.71
N GLU A 31 -5.47 -5.48 18.03
CA GLU A 31 -4.17 -5.80 18.63
C GLU A 31 -3.02 -4.82 18.31
N MET A 32 -3.25 -3.76 17.52
CA MET A 32 -2.29 -2.67 17.33
C MET A 32 -2.74 -1.38 18.01
N GLU A 33 -2.04 -1.02 19.08
CA GLU A 33 -2.29 0.21 19.86
C GLU A 33 -1.99 1.49 19.07
N ASP A 34 -0.92 1.46 18.24
CA ASP A 34 -0.50 2.54 17.35
C ASP A 34 -0.48 2.03 15.91
N ALA A 35 -1.15 2.73 14.99
CA ALA A 35 -1.31 2.23 13.64
C ALA A 35 -1.38 3.33 12.58
N ILE A 36 -0.77 3.04 11.43
CA ILE A 36 -0.80 3.85 10.22
C ILE A 36 -1.04 2.91 9.05
N GLY A 37 -2.04 3.19 8.23
CA GLY A 37 -2.40 2.34 7.11
C GLY A 37 -3.60 2.90 6.36
N TYR A 38 -4.26 2.12 5.52
CA TYR A 38 -5.59 2.51 5.03
C TYR A 38 -6.60 1.40 5.35
N GLY A 39 -7.79 1.37 4.75
CA GLY A 39 -8.80 0.32 5.00
C GLY A 39 -8.67 -0.98 4.17
N THR A 40 -8.18 -0.89 2.92
CA THR A 40 -7.89 -2.05 2.05
C THR A 40 -6.72 -1.79 1.10
N LEU A 41 -6.18 -2.83 0.47
CA LEU A 41 -5.19 -2.69 -0.61
C LEU A 41 -5.73 -1.89 -1.82
N LEU A 42 -7.05 -1.98 -2.08
CA LEU A 42 -7.71 -1.13 -3.08
C LEU A 42 -7.62 0.36 -2.71
N ASP A 43 -7.71 0.69 -1.42
CA ASP A 43 -7.63 2.07 -0.93
C ASP A 43 -6.20 2.58 -0.73
N ALA A 44 -5.20 1.69 -0.78
CA ALA A 44 -3.80 2.06 -0.66
C ALA A 44 -3.40 3.10 -1.70
N ARG A 45 -2.55 4.05 -1.33
CA ARG A 45 -1.75 4.78 -2.33
C ARG A 45 -0.73 3.81 -2.92
N LYS A 46 -0.61 3.81 -4.25
CA LYS A 46 0.35 2.99 -4.97
C LYS A 46 1.45 3.85 -5.58
N PHE A 47 2.64 3.28 -5.68
CA PHE A 47 3.84 3.95 -6.18
C PHE A 47 4.46 3.13 -7.31
N LEU A 48 5.05 3.81 -8.29
CA LEU A 48 5.72 3.15 -9.41
C LEU A 48 7.14 2.69 -9.05
N THR A 49 7.71 3.23 -7.97
CA THR A 49 9.04 2.88 -7.50
C THR A 49 9.06 2.72 -5.98
N SER A 50 9.96 1.88 -5.49
CA SER A 50 10.25 1.76 -4.06
C SER A 50 10.75 3.09 -3.47
N GLY A 51 11.53 3.86 -4.24
CA GLY A 51 12.04 5.16 -3.82
C GLY A 51 10.93 6.19 -3.58
N ASP A 52 9.92 6.26 -4.44
CA ASP A 52 8.77 7.16 -4.25
C ASP A 52 7.95 6.77 -3.01
N ALA A 53 7.78 5.47 -2.78
CA ALA A 53 7.12 4.97 -1.58
C ALA A 53 7.92 5.32 -0.31
N GLN A 54 9.26 5.20 -0.33
CA GLN A 54 10.11 5.58 0.79
C GLN A 54 10.07 7.09 1.02
N ALA A 55 10.14 7.90 -0.03
CA ALA A 55 10.03 9.35 0.07
C ALA A 55 8.69 9.79 0.67
N TYR A 56 7.60 9.09 0.33
CA TYR A 56 6.31 9.29 0.96
C TYR A 56 6.35 8.94 2.46
N ILE A 57 6.98 7.82 2.84
CA ILE A 57 7.17 7.44 4.24
C ILE A 57 7.88 8.57 5.01
N ASP A 58 9.01 9.02 4.49
CA ASP A 58 9.88 9.98 5.18
C ASP A 58 9.24 11.37 5.30
N ARG A 59 8.44 11.77 4.31
CA ARG A 59 7.82 13.10 4.25
C ARG A 59 6.45 13.17 4.92
N GLU A 60 5.59 12.19 4.65
CA GLU A 60 4.16 12.27 4.99
C GLU A 60 3.81 11.54 6.29
N LEU A 61 4.56 10.51 6.69
CA LEU A 61 4.27 9.82 7.95
C LEU A 61 4.77 10.62 9.16
N PRO A 62 4.05 10.57 10.30
CA PRO A 62 4.53 11.14 11.55
C PRO A 62 5.83 10.46 12.00
N ALA A 63 6.68 11.20 12.71
CA ALA A 63 8.04 10.77 13.07
C ALA A 63 8.09 9.40 13.79
N TRP A 64 7.11 9.09 14.63
CA TRP A 64 7.00 7.80 15.33
C TRP A 64 6.67 6.63 14.37
N GLY A 65 5.97 6.91 13.28
CA GLY A 65 5.51 5.93 12.31
C GLY A 65 6.56 5.58 11.25
N ARG A 66 7.43 6.54 10.87
CA ARG A 66 8.48 6.34 9.87
C ARG A 66 9.34 5.10 10.09
N PRO A 67 9.94 4.85 11.27
CA PRO A 67 10.79 3.68 11.47
C PRO A 67 10.03 2.36 11.43
N LEU A 68 8.69 2.38 11.51
CA LEU A 68 7.83 1.21 11.55
C LEU A 68 7.38 0.77 10.15
N HIS A 69 7.57 1.59 9.11
CA HIS A 69 7.08 1.31 7.77
C HIS A 69 8.23 1.12 6.76
N HIS A 70 7.92 0.41 5.68
CA HIS A 70 8.80 0.24 4.52
C HIS A 70 7.99 0.05 3.23
N PRO A 71 8.58 0.30 2.06
CA PRO A 71 7.97 -0.04 0.77
C PRO A 71 7.90 -1.56 0.56
N VAL A 72 6.76 -2.05 0.07
CA VAL A 72 6.57 -3.44 -0.34
C VAL A 72 6.09 -3.49 -1.78
N GLU A 73 6.67 -4.39 -2.57
CA GLU A 73 6.23 -4.68 -3.95
C GLU A 73 4.92 -5.49 -3.89
N VAL A 74 3.93 -5.04 -4.66
CA VAL A 74 2.65 -5.72 -4.82
C VAL A 74 2.66 -6.43 -6.17
N PHE A 75 2.23 -7.69 -6.18
CA PHE A 75 2.16 -8.49 -7.38
C PHE A 75 0.76 -8.50 -8.00
N PRO A 76 0.62 -8.85 -9.29
CA PRO A 76 -0.68 -8.89 -9.96
C PRO A 76 -1.71 -9.80 -9.26
N TRP A 77 -1.28 -10.89 -8.62
CA TRP A 77 -2.18 -11.79 -7.90
C TRP A 77 -2.73 -11.19 -6.60
N ASP A 78 -1.96 -10.34 -5.92
CA ASP A 78 -2.42 -9.60 -4.72
C ASP A 78 -3.52 -8.59 -5.10
N MET A 79 -3.42 -8.02 -6.30
CA MET A 79 -4.37 -7.02 -6.83
C MET A 79 -5.55 -7.63 -7.57
N LEU A 80 -5.54 -8.94 -7.87
CA LEU A 80 -6.53 -9.57 -8.75
C LEU A 80 -7.98 -9.31 -8.30
N PHE A 81 -8.22 -9.45 -6.99
CA PHE A 81 -9.54 -9.23 -6.40
C PHE A 81 -9.75 -7.80 -5.92
N ALA A 82 -8.69 -7.11 -5.47
CA ALA A 82 -8.77 -5.74 -4.99
C ALA A 82 -9.04 -4.75 -6.13
N SER A 83 -8.30 -4.86 -7.24
CA SER A 83 -8.43 -4.01 -8.42
C SER A 83 -8.12 -4.81 -9.70
N PRO A 84 -9.13 -5.43 -10.33
CA PRO A 84 -8.95 -6.12 -11.62
C PRO A 84 -8.40 -5.19 -12.72
N ALA A 85 -8.78 -3.91 -12.67
CA ALA A 85 -8.28 -2.89 -13.60
C ALA A 85 -6.77 -2.67 -13.45
N LEU A 86 -6.28 -2.42 -12.23
CA LEU A 86 -4.85 -2.26 -11.98
C LEU A 86 -4.08 -3.53 -12.31
N THR A 87 -4.64 -4.70 -11.98
CA THR A 87 -4.06 -6.01 -12.33
C THR A 87 -3.80 -6.14 -13.82
N TRP A 88 -4.76 -5.76 -14.67
CA TRP A 88 -4.59 -5.76 -16.11
C TRP A 88 -3.39 -4.90 -16.55
N PHE A 89 -3.28 -3.66 -16.05
CA PHE A 89 -2.15 -2.80 -16.37
C PHE A 89 -0.81 -3.30 -15.80
N MET A 90 -0.84 -4.05 -14.69
CA MET A 90 0.37 -4.70 -14.18
C MET A 90 0.86 -5.81 -15.12
N LEU A 91 -0.08 -6.55 -15.71
CA LEU A 91 0.20 -7.60 -16.70
C LEU A 91 0.56 -7.05 -18.09
N HIS A 92 0.29 -5.77 -18.36
CA HIS A 92 0.54 -5.08 -19.63
C HIS A 92 1.43 -3.86 -19.39
N ALA A 93 2.67 -4.13 -18.96
CA ALA A 93 3.61 -3.12 -18.50
C ALA A 93 3.98 -2.07 -19.56
N ASP A 94 3.81 -2.37 -20.84
CA ASP A 94 4.02 -1.50 -22.00
C ASP A 94 2.92 -0.44 -22.18
N VAL A 95 1.75 -0.63 -21.55
CA VAL A 95 0.62 0.29 -21.67
C VAL A 95 0.71 1.39 -20.61
N LYS A 96 0.45 2.65 -20.99
CA LYS A 96 0.42 3.76 -20.04
C LYS A 96 -0.64 3.52 -18.94
N LEU A 97 -0.20 3.43 -17.68
CA LEU A 97 -1.09 3.28 -16.53
C LEU A 97 -1.80 4.61 -16.22
N PRO A 98 -3.14 4.62 -16.12
CA PRO A 98 -3.89 5.78 -15.65
C PRO A 98 -3.53 6.15 -14.22
N GLN A 99 -3.21 7.43 -13.99
CA GLN A 99 -2.77 7.91 -12.68
C GLN A 99 -3.81 7.69 -11.57
N HIS A 100 -5.10 7.82 -11.87
CA HIS A 100 -6.16 7.62 -10.87
C HIS A 100 -6.17 6.20 -10.27
N LEU A 101 -5.59 5.20 -10.94
CA LEU A 101 -5.47 3.84 -10.38
C LEU A 101 -4.36 3.73 -9.32
N LEU A 102 -3.43 4.69 -9.30
CA LEU A 102 -2.39 4.80 -8.27
C LEU A 102 -2.86 5.58 -7.04
N GLU A 103 -3.92 6.38 -7.21
CA GLU A 103 -4.48 7.21 -6.14
C GLU A 103 -5.37 6.37 -5.21
N PRO A 104 -5.47 6.74 -3.92
CA PRO A 104 -6.39 6.09 -2.98
C PRO A 104 -7.86 6.35 -3.37
N SER A 105 -8.71 5.32 -3.34
CA SER A 105 -10.10 5.36 -3.85
C SER A 105 -11.07 6.17 -2.98
N SER A 106 -10.96 6.09 -1.66
CA SER A 106 -11.91 6.76 -0.75
C SER A 106 -11.45 6.83 0.72
N GLY A 107 -10.41 6.08 1.10
CA GLY A 107 -9.79 6.15 2.42
C GLY A 107 -8.61 7.13 2.45
N ARG A 108 -8.64 8.09 3.37
CA ARG A 108 -7.42 8.81 3.76
C ARG A 108 -6.50 7.82 4.50
N LEU A 109 -5.19 8.05 4.42
CA LEU A 109 -4.24 7.38 5.31
C LEU A 109 -4.75 7.53 6.76
N LEU A 110 -5.11 6.41 7.37
CA LEU A 110 -5.59 6.33 8.74
C LEU A 110 -4.39 6.39 9.65
N VAL A 111 -4.44 7.29 10.64
CA VAL A 111 -3.40 7.45 11.65
C VAL A 111 -4.08 7.40 13.00
N TRP A 112 -3.74 6.37 13.78
CA TRP A 112 -4.22 6.16 15.13
C TRP A 112 -3.02 6.06 16.07
N ARG A 113 -3.11 6.76 17.20
CA ARG A 113 -2.09 6.74 18.26
C ARG A 113 -2.80 6.74 19.62
N ARG A 114 -2.37 5.88 20.53
CA ARG A 114 -2.88 5.84 21.90
C ARG A 114 -2.32 6.98 22.76
#